data_AF-A0A6D2I9W0-F1
#
_entry.id   AF-A0A6D2I9W0-F1
#
_cell.length_a   1.000
_cell.length_b   1.000
_cell.length_c   1.000
_cell.angle_alpha   90.00
_cell.angle_beta   90.00
_cell.angle_gamma   90.00
#
_symmetry.space_group_name_H-M   'P 1'
#
loop_
_entity.id
_entity.type
_entity.pdbx_description
1 polymer ?
#
loop_
_entity_poly.entity_id
_entity_poly.type
_entity_poly.pdbx_seq_one_letter_code
_entity_poly.pdbx_strand_id
1 'polypeptide(L)'
;MEYSAYLDVFSHPPCNKEKFSKQYRKYMKDLLGYLIVFFKRTKPSQDLDTILSNVEIGFEEQETVIDLDDYETVEELIDLGDEKLKEALDALGLKVGGTMQRRAERLFLTKHTPLEKMDKKHFAKNQKSVREIAIIEAKVKKLCDLLDETIERTKQNVEKKQALT
;
A
#
# COMPACT_ATOMS: atom_id res chain seq x y z
N MET A 1 -2.41 -20.18 -18.17
CA MET A 1 -3.42 -19.13 -17.92
C MET A 1 -3.70 -18.51 -19.27
N GLU A 2 -4.94 -18.50 -19.74
CA GLU A 2 -5.34 -17.81 -20.97
C GLU A 2 -5.11 -16.30 -20.82
N TYR A 3 -4.69 -15.62 -21.89
CA TYR A 3 -4.37 -14.18 -21.81
C TYR A 3 -5.61 -13.33 -21.51
N SER A 4 -6.79 -13.71 -22.01
CA SER A 4 -8.07 -13.07 -21.69
C SER A 4 -8.39 -13.17 -20.20
N ALA A 5 -8.23 -14.36 -19.60
CA ALA A 5 -8.43 -14.58 -18.17
C ALA A 5 -7.41 -13.80 -17.30
N TYR A 6 -6.21 -13.53 -17.83
CA TYR A 6 -5.24 -12.68 -17.17
C TYR A 6 -5.68 -11.22 -17.12
N LEU A 7 -6.29 -10.69 -18.19
CA LEU A 7 -6.80 -9.32 -18.23
C LEU A 7 -7.91 -9.06 -17.20
N ASP A 8 -8.69 -10.09 -16.85
CA ASP A 8 -9.72 -10.00 -15.80
C ASP A 8 -9.14 -9.83 -14.39
N VAL A 9 -7.95 -10.39 -14.15
CA VAL A 9 -7.25 -10.33 -12.85
C VAL A 9 -6.22 -9.19 -12.82
N PHE A 10 -5.91 -8.60 -13.98
CA PHE A 10 -4.89 -7.55 -14.14
C PHE A 10 -5.17 -6.30 -13.30
N SER A 11 -6.44 -5.92 -13.16
CA SER A 11 -6.91 -4.81 -12.33
C SER A 11 -6.88 -5.12 -10.83
N HIS A 12 -6.76 -6.39 -10.45
CA HIS A 12 -6.80 -6.88 -9.08
C HIS A 12 -5.57 -7.77 -8.78
N PRO A 13 -4.37 -7.17 -8.62
CA PRO A 13 -3.17 -7.94 -8.33
C PRO A 13 -3.36 -8.82 -7.08
N PRO A 14 -3.03 -10.13 -7.16
CA PRO A 14 -3.42 -11.11 -6.15
C PRO A 14 -2.84 -10.81 -4.77
N CYS A 15 -3.67 -10.86 -3.71
CA CYS A 15 -3.31 -10.56 -2.31
C CYS A 15 -2.38 -11.58 -1.60
N ASN A 16 -1.62 -12.39 -2.34
CA ASN A 16 -1.00 -13.61 -1.81
C ASN A 16 0.33 -13.37 -1.10
N LYS A 17 0.74 -14.33 -0.26
CA LYS A 17 1.98 -14.32 0.56
C LYS A 17 3.29 -14.15 -0.26
N GLU A 18 3.22 -14.25 -1.58
CA GLU A 18 4.33 -14.02 -2.53
C GLU A 18 4.58 -12.55 -2.85
N LYS A 19 3.73 -11.62 -2.37
CA LYS A 19 3.89 -10.16 -2.49
C LYS A 19 5.23 -9.62 -2.00
N PHE A 20 5.95 -10.39 -1.18
CA PHE A 20 7.26 -10.00 -0.64
C PHE A 20 8.45 -10.50 -1.47
N SER A 21 8.20 -11.25 -2.55
CA SER A 21 9.26 -11.68 -3.45
C SER A 21 9.90 -10.47 -4.15
N LYS A 22 11.23 -10.50 -4.29
CA LYS A 22 11.98 -9.50 -5.07
C LYS A 22 11.49 -9.41 -6.51
N GLN A 23 11.07 -10.55 -7.08
CA GLN A 23 10.57 -10.64 -8.45
C GLN A 23 9.22 -9.92 -8.59
N TYR A 24 8.29 -10.13 -7.66
CA TYR A 24 7.00 -9.45 -7.64
C TYR A 24 7.16 -7.94 -7.50
N ARG A 25 8.02 -7.48 -6.58
CA ARG A 25 8.31 -6.05 -6.44
C ARG A 25 8.84 -5.44 -7.74
N LYS A 26 9.75 -6.14 -8.42
CA LYS A 26 10.29 -5.67 -9.71
C LYS A 26 9.18 -5.60 -10.76
N TYR A 27 8.39 -6.67 -10.89
CA TYR A 27 7.27 -6.74 -11.80
C TYR A 27 6.29 -5.58 -11.60
N MET A 28 5.88 -5.30 -10.36
CA MET A 28 4.94 -4.20 -10.06
C MET A 28 5.51 -2.82 -10.36
N LYS A 29 6.82 -2.60 -10.12
CA LYS A 29 7.50 -1.35 -10.48
C LYS A 29 7.55 -1.16 -12.00
N ASP A 30 7.94 -2.20 -12.73
CA ASP A 30 8.03 -2.17 -14.18
C ASP A 30 6.63 -1.96 -14.81
N LEU A 31 5.60 -2.60 -14.25
CA LEU A 31 4.21 -2.44 -14.66
C LEU A 31 3.70 -1.02 -14.42
N LEU A 32 3.92 -0.47 -13.22
CA LEU A 32 3.56 0.92 -12.91
C LEU A 32 4.23 1.89 -13.89
N GLY A 33 5.52 1.70 -14.16
CA GLY A 33 6.27 2.50 -15.12
C GLY A 33 5.68 2.44 -16.53
N TYR A 34 5.33 1.25 -17.01
CA TYR A 34 4.66 1.07 -18.30
C TYR A 34 3.33 1.82 -18.36
N LEU A 35 2.47 1.66 -17.35
CA LEU A 35 1.15 2.30 -17.31
C LEU A 35 1.26 3.83 -17.24
N ILE A 36 2.23 4.37 -16.49
CA ILE A 36 2.51 5.80 -16.44
C ILE A 36 2.88 6.33 -17.83
N VAL A 37 3.82 5.68 -18.51
CA VAL A 37 4.26 6.09 -19.86
C VAL A 37 3.08 5.99 -20.84
N PHE A 38 2.31 4.92 -20.79
CA PHE A 38 1.14 4.74 -21.64
C PHE A 38 0.07 5.83 -21.41
N PHE A 39 -0.21 6.15 -20.15
CA PHE A 39 -1.18 7.18 -19.77
C PHE A 39 -0.74 8.57 -20.23
N LYS A 40 0.53 8.96 -19.96
CA LYS A 40 1.08 10.27 -20.40
C LYS A 40 1.04 10.42 -21.93
N ARG A 41 1.17 9.31 -22.68
CA ARG A 41 1.07 9.32 -24.15
C ARG A 41 -0.36 9.40 -24.68
N THR A 42 -1.33 8.79 -23.99
CA THR A 42 -2.72 8.71 -24.46
C THR A 42 -3.58 9.88 -23.99
N LYS A 43 -3.26 10.47 -22.83
CA LYS A 43 -4.03 11.56 -22.21
C LYS A 43 -3.09 12.63 -21.61
N PRO A 44 -2.34 13.38 -22.44
CA PRO A 44 -1.34 14.34 -21.97
C PRO A 44 -1.92 15.51 -21.17
N SER A 45 -3.22 15.80 -21.30
CA SER A 45 -3.88 16.89 -20.58
C SER A 45 -4.23 16.57 -19.12
N GLN A 46 -4.21 15.30 -18.72
CA GLN A 46 -4.50 14.93 -17.33
C GLN A 46 -3.21 15.01 -16.51
N ASP A 47 -3.25 15.75 -15.41
CA ASP A 47 -2.14 15.83 -14.47
C ASP A 47 -2.06 14.55 -13.65
N LEU A 48 -1.35 13.57 -14.22
CA LEU A 48 -1.13 12.28 -13.60
C LEU A 48 -0.32 12.40 -12.31
N ASP A 49 0.58 13.37 -12.23
CA ASP A 49 1.44 13.54 -11.07
C ASP A 49 0.59 13.97 -9.85
N THR A 50 -0.36 14.89 -10.04
CA THR A 50 -1.37 15.24 -9.01
C THR A 50 -2.24 14.03 -8.59
N ILE A 51 -2.71 13.23 -9.54
CA ILE A 51 -3.54 12.05 -9.23
C ILE A 51 -2.76 11.01 -8.42
N LEU A 52 -1.49 10.75 -8.78
CA LEU A 52 -0.64 9.79 -8.08
C LEU A 52 -0.23 10.28 -6.70
N SER A 53 0.02 11.60 -6.53
CA SER A 53 0.28 12.21 -5.23
C SER A 53 -0.92 12.10 -4.30
N ASN A 54 -2.15 12.31 -4.81
CA ASN A 54 -3.36 12.12 -4.01
C ASN A 54 -3.53 10.68 -3.51
N VAL A 55 -3.07 9.69 -4.28
CA VAL A 55 -3.07 8.27 -3.85
C VAL A 55 -2.04 8.03 -2.74
N GLU A 56 -0.89 8.71 -2.77
CA GLU A 56 0.09 8.63 -1.68
C GLU A 56 -0.45 9.29 -0.41
N ILE A 57 -1.02 10.50 -0.53
CA ILE A 57 -1.58 11.25 0.60
C ILE A 57 -2.73 10.47 1.25
N GLY A 58 -3.65 9.90 0.47
CA GLY A 58 -4.75 9.08 1.02
C GLY A 58 -4.29 7.82 1.74
N PHE A 59 -3.08 7.32 1.45
CA PHE A 59 -2.46 6.20 2.17
C PHE A 59 -1.82 6.67 3.49
N GLU A 60 -1.30 7.89 3.53
CA GLU A 60 -0.79 8.53 4.75
C GLU A 60 -1.92 8.98 5.70
N GLU A 61 -3.07 9.44 5.18
CA GLU A 61 -4.23 9.82 6.00
C GLU A 61 -4.94 8.62 6.65
N GLN A 62 -4.82 7.42 6.08
CA GLN A 62 -5.28 6.17 6.71
C GLN A 62 -4.35 5.69 7.83
N GLU A 63 -3.16 6.26 7.99
CA GLU A 63 -2.37 6.06 9.20
C GLU A 63 -2.98 6.90 10.31
N THR A 64 -3.87 6.30 11.11
CA THR A 64 -4.39 6.96 12.30
C THR A 64 -3.26 7.19 13.29
N VAL A 65 -2.68 8.38 13.23
CA VAL A 65 -1.77 8.87 14.25
C VAL A 65 -2.62 9.17 15.47
N ILE A 66 -2.65 8.24 16.42
CA ILE A 66 -3.14 8.53 17.77
C ILE A 66 -2.28 9.69 18.28
N ASP A 67 -2.92 10.83 18.58
CA ASP A 67 -2.23 11.91 19.23
C ASP A 67 -1.87 11.48 20.66
N LEU A 68 -0.59 11.22 20.90
CA LEU A 68 -0.11 10.71 22.17
C LEU A 68 -0.06 11.80 23.25
N ASP A 69 -0.24 13.07 22.88
CA ASP A 69 -0.28 14.17 23.84
C ASP A 69 -1.55 14.13 24.69
N ASP A 70 -2.65 13.57 24.17
CA ASP A 70 -3.93 13.39 24.87
C ASP A 70 -3.91 12.31 25.97
N TYR A 71 -2.85 11.49 26.06
CA TYR A 71 -2.76 10.37 27.00
C TYR A 71 -1.60 10.56 27.98
N GLU A 72 -1.90 10.49 29.27
CA GLU A 72 -0.89 10.66 30.33
C GLU A 72 -0.37 9.32 30.85
N THR A 73 -1.16 8.26 30.72
CA THR A 73 -0.84 6.94 31.30
C THR A 73 -0.94 5.80 30.28
N VAL A 74 -0.27 4.70 30.60
CA VAL A 74 -0.33 3.48 29.78
C VAL A 74 -1.71 2.82 29.89
N GLU A 75 -2.39 2.95 31.03
CA GLU A 75 -3.74 2.43 31.22
C GLU A 75 -4.76 3.05 30.25
N GLU A 76 -4.71 4.37 30.02
CA GLU A 76 -5.63 5.04 29.08
C GLU A 76 -5.45 4.55 27.63
N LEU A 77 -4.21 4.25 27.24
CA LEU A 77 -3.91 3.64 25.94
C LEU A 77 -4.42 2.20 25.84
N ILE A 78 -4.47 1.47 26.95
CA ILE A 78 -5.08 0.13 26.99
C ILE A 78 -6.60 0.27 26.83
N ASP A 79 -7.24 1.24 27.47
CA ASP A 79 -8.69 1.43 27.34
C ASP A 79 -9.13 1.81 25.91
N LEU A 80 -8.21 2.36 25.10
CA LEU A 80 -8.44 2.67 23.69
C LEU A 80 -8.77 1.44 22.82
N GLY A 81 -8.34 0.26 23.27
CA GLY A 81 -8.59 -1.01 22.61
C GLY A 81 -7.44 -1.51 21.74
N ASP A 82 -7.38 -2.82 21.60
CA ASP A 82 -6.22 -3.51 21.05
C ASP A 82 -5.98 -3.23 19.55
N GLU A 83 -7.06 -3.04 18.80
CA GLU A 83 -7.00 -2.78 17.36
C GLU A 83 -6.36 -1.42 17.06
N LYS A 84 -6.74 -0.36 17.79
CA LYS A 84 -6.15 0.99 17.62
C LYS A 84 -4.67 1.00 17.98
N LEU A 85 -4.26 0.26 19.02
CA LEU A 85 -2.86 0.11 19.38
C LEU A 85 -2.04 -0.60 18.28
N LYS A 86 -2.63 -1.59 17.61
CA LYS A 86 -1.98 -2.25 16.46
C LYS A 86 -1.81 -1.25 15.32
N GLU A 87 -2.85 -0.51 15.01
CA GLU A 87 -2.88 0.45 13.92
C GLU A 87 -1.87 1.57 14.11
N ALA A 88 -1.80 2.17 15.30
CA ALA A 88 -0.83 3.23 15.60
C ALA A 88 0.62 2.74 15.66
N LEU A 89 0.86 1.53 16.21
CA LEU A 89 2.21 0.94 16.16
C LEU A 89 2.61 0.62 14.71
N ASP A 90 1.66 0.14 13.90
CA ASP A 90 1.91 -0.10 12.49
C ASP A 90 2.17 1.24 11.78
N ALA A 91 1.39 2.29 12.02
CA ALA A 91 1.61 3.66 11.52
C ALA A 91 3.01 4.21 11.86
N LEU A 92 3.49 3.98 13.09
CA LEU A 92 4.80 4.45 13.54
C LEU A 92 5.99 3.58 13.12
N GLY A 93 5.73 2.47 12.41
CA GLY A 93 6.80 1.61 11.93
C GLY A 93 7.27 0.56 12.95
N LEU A 94 6.55 0.41 14.06
CA LEU A 94 6.95 -0.34 15.24
C LEU A 94 6.38 -1.75 15.23
N LYS A 95 7.04 -2.65 15.96
CA LYS A 95 6.60 -4.02 16.10
C LYS A 95 5.22 -4.04 16.79
N VAL A 96 4.31 -4.88 16.29
CA VAL A 96 2.94 -5.03 16.83
C VAL A 96 2.80 -6.26 17.75
N GLY A 97 3.84 -7.06 17.93
CA GLY A 97 3.77 -8.29 18.75
C GLY A 97 3.80 -8.06 20.26
N GLY A 98 3.20 -8.99 21.03
CA GLY A 98 3.19 -9.03 22.49
C GLY A 98 1.79 -8.99 23.09
N THR A 99 1.70 -8.82 24.41
CA THR A 99 0.45 -8.50 25.09
C THR A 99 -0.01 -7.08 24.74
N MET A 100 -1.28 -6.78 24.95
CA MET A 100 -1.85 -5.44 24.78
C MET A 100 -1.06 -4.38 25.58
N GLN A 101 -0.70 -4.69 26.82
CA GLN A 101 0.12 -3.83 27.67
C GLN A 101 1.50 -3.53 27.05
N ARG A 102 2.21 -4.55 26.53
CA ARG A 102 3.51 -4.34 25.85
C ARG A 102 3.41 -3.51 24.57
N ARG A 103 2.22 -3.45 23.96
CA ARG A 103 1.96 -2.57 22.80
C ARG A 103 1.71 -1.15 23.26
N ALA A 104 0.87 -0.95 24.27
CA ALA A 104 0.63 0.36 24.88
C ALA A 104 1.93 0.98 25.41
N GLU A 105 2.75 0.22 26.17
CA GLU A 105 4.06 0.67 26.65
C GLU A 105 5.00 1.07 25.50
N ARG A 106 5.02 0.28 24.42
CA ARG A 106 5.86 0.55 23.25
C ARG A 106 5.42 1.80 22.50
N LEU A 107 4.11 2.02 22.41
CA LEU A 107 3.53 3.22 21.81
C LEU A 107 3.82 4.44 22.70
N PHE A 108 3.65 4.32 24.02
CA PHE A 108 3.93 5.40 24.96
C PHE A 108 5.42 5.79 24.98
N LEU A 109 6.33 4.84 24.75
CA LEU A 109 7.76 5.09 24.60
C LEU A 109 8.10 6.11 23.50
N THR A 110 7.30 6.21 22.43
CA THR A 110 7.54 7.20 21.36
C THR A 110 7.22 8.63 21.78
N LYS A 111 6.43 8.83 22.84
CA LYS A 111 6.15 10.16 23.42
C LYS A 111 7.42 10.80 24.00
N HIS A 112 8.25 9.99 24.66
CA HIS A 112 9.45 10.48 25.37
C HIS A 112 10.74 10.30 24.57
N THR A 113 10.75 9.40 23.58
CA THR A 113 11.94 9.11 22.77
C THR A 113 11.61 9.27 21.29
N PRO A 114 12.26 10.20 20.57
CA PRO A 114 12.04 10.35 19.14
C PRO A 114 12.44 9.07 18.40
N LEU A 115 11.66 8.73 17.37
CA LEU A 115 11.81 7.50 16.57
C LEU A 115 13.25 7.28 16.06
N GLU A 116 13.99 8.36 15.78
CA GLU A 116 15.38 8.30 15.28
C GLU A 116 16.38 7.72 16.29
N LYS A 117 16.10 7.87 17.59
CA LYS A 117 16.95 7.38 18.68
C LYS A 117 16.53 5.99 19.16
N MET A 118 15.45 5.44 18.62
CA MET A 118 14.98 4.12 18.99
C MET A 118 15.82 3.00 18.37
N ASP A 119 15.99 1.94 19.13
CA ASP A 119 16.74 0.76 18.69
C ASP A 119 16.04 0.05 17.53
N LYS A 120 16.81 -0.39 16.53
CA LYS A 120 16.33 -1.14 15.35
C LYS A 120 15.54 -2.42 15.69
N LYS A 121 15.62 -2.89 16.95
CA LYS A 121 14.89 -4.05 17.47
C LYS A 121 13.40 -3.77 17.69
N HIS A 122 13.03 -2.51 17.94
CA HIS A 122 11.64 -2.11 18.14
C HIS A 122 10.88 -1.93 16.83
N PHE A 123 11.60 -1.70 15.73
CA PHE A 123 11.02 -1.57 14.39
C PHE A 123 10.64 -2.91 13.77
N ALA A 124 9.56 -2.93 13.01
CA ALA A 124 9.17 -4.11 12.24
C ALA A 124 10.13 -4.29 11.05
N LYS A 125 10.72 -5.48 10.94
CA LYS A 125 11.55 -5.82 9.77
C LYS A 125 10.67 -5.82 8.51
N ASN A 126 11.14 -5.17 7.45
CA ASN A 126 10.53 -5.08 6.12
C ASN A 126 9.29 -4.20 5.95
N GLN A 127 8.81 -3.49 6.97
CA GLN A 127 7.55 -2.75 6.88
C GLN A 127 7.56 -1.61 5.85
N LYS A 128 8.64 -0.81 5.78
CA LYS A 128 8.81 0.20 4.73
C LYS A 128 8.68 -0.41 3.33
N SER A 129 9.22 -1.61 3.17
CA SER A 129 9.17 -2.33 1.90
C SER A 129 7.75 -2.84 1.59
N VAL A 130 6.97 -3.21 2.61
CA VAL A 130 5.57 -3.63 2.46
C VAL A 130 4.71 -2.44 2.05
N ARG A 131 4.85 -1.30 2.75
CA ARG A 131 4.15 -0.06 2.41
C ARG A 131 4.46 0.41 1.00
N GLU A 132 5.73 0.41 0.60
CA GLU A 132 6.11 0.79 -0.77
C GLU A 132 5.39 -0.08 -1.82
N ILE A 133 5.26 -1.39 -1.58
CA ILE A 133 4.51 -2.28 -2.50
C ILE A 133 3.02 -1.95 -2.47
N ALA A 134 2.42 -1.73 -1.30
CA ALA A 134 1.01 -1.41 -1.18
C ALA A 134 0.65 -0.10 -1.91
N ILE A 135 1.50 0.93 -1.79
CA ILE A 135 1.34 2.20 -2.53
C ILE A 135 1.44 1.95 -4.04
N ILE A 136 2.42 1.15 -4.50
CA ILE A 136 2.54 0.80 -5.93
C ILE A 136 1.29 0.06 -6.42
N GLU A 137 0.78 -0.91 -5.65
CA GLU A 137 -0.46 -1.63 -5.97
C GLU A 137 -1.66 -0.69 -6.10
N ALA A 138 -1.82 0.24 -5.17
CA ALA A 138 -2.88 1.25 -5.21
C ALA A 138 -2.77 2.15 -6.44
N LYS A 139 -1.55 2.60 -6.79
CA LYS A 139 -1.29 3.41 -7.99
C LYS A 139 -1.60 2.64 -9.27
N VAL A 140 -1.19 1.37 -9.36
CA VAL A 140 -1.50 0.50 -10.51
C VAL A 140 -3.02 0.33 -10.63
N LYS A 141 -3.71 0.04 -9.52
CA LYS A 141 -5.18 -0.07 -9.52
C LYS A 141 -5.84 1.21 -10.03
N LYS A 142 -5.42 2.37 -9.52
CA LYS A 142 -5.98 3.66 -9.95
C LYS A 142 -5.74 3.94 -11.44
N LEU A 143 -4.57 3.56 -11.95
CA LEU A 143 -4.25 3.67 -13.38
C LEU A 143 -5.10 2.71 -14.22
N CYS A 144 -5.34 1.48 -13.75
CA CYS A 144 -6.23 0.54 -14.41
C CYS A 144 -7.65 1.13 -14.49
N ASP A 145 -8.21 1.64 -13.39
CA ASP A 145 -9.54 2.26 -13.37
C ASP A 145 -9.66 3.41 -14.40
N LEU A 146 -8.62 4.24 -14.53
CA LEU A 146 -8.58 5.34 -15.50
C LEU A 146 -8.41 4.89 -16.97
N LEU A 147 -7.94 3.66 -17.16
CA LEU A 147 -7.67 3.02 -18.44
C LEU A 147 -8.66 1.88 -18.76
N ASP A 148 -9.71 1.68 -17.96
CA ASP A 148 -10.65 0.55 -18.08
C ASP A 148 -11.21 0.42 -19.50
N GLU A 149 -11.65 1.52 -20.10
CA GLU A 149 -12.14 1.50 -21.49
C GLU A 149 -11.10 1.02 -22.50
N THR A 150 -9.82 1.29 -22.24
CA THR A 150 -8.71 0.84 -23.09
C THR A 150 -8.42 -0.63 -22.86
N ILE A 151 -8.48 -1.09 -21.61
CA ILE A 151 -8.30 -2.48 -21.22
C ILE A 151 -9.40 -3.35 -21.86
N GLU A 152 -10.66 -2.93 -21.78
CA GLU A 152 -11.79 -3.61 -22.41
C GLU A 152 -11.64 -3.70 -23.93
N ARG A 153 -11.23 -2.60 -24.58
CA ARG A 153 -10.92 -2.61 -26.02
C ARG A 153 -9.80 -3.58 -26.36
N THR A 154 -8.74 -3.65 -25.57
CA THR A 154 -7.67 -4.63 -25.78
C THR A 154 -8.14 -6.06 -25.59
N LYS A 155 -8.99 -6.33 -24.59
CA LYS A 155 -9.56 -7.66 -24.35
C LYS A 155 -10.38 -8.14 -25.54
N GLN A 156 -11.32 -7.31 -26.03
CA GLN A 156 -12.13 -7.61 -27.20
C GLN A 156 -11.27 -7.88 -28.46
N ASN A 157 -10.16 -7.15 -28.62
CA ASN A 157 -9.25 -7.36 -29.73
C ASN A 157 -8.49 -8.70 -29.64
N VAL A 158 -8.12 -9.13 -28.43
CA VAL A 158 -7.49 -10.45 -28.23
C VAL A 158 -8.49 -11.56 -28.53
N GLU A 159 -9.71 -11.47 -28.00
CA GLU A 159 -10.75 -12.48 -28.22
C GLU A 159 -11.08 -12.62 -29.71
N LYS A 160 -11.21 -11.50 -30.44
CA LYS A 160 -11.40 -11.52 -31.90
C LYS A 160 -10.25 -12.23 -32.62
N LYS A 161 -9.01 -11.95 -32.25
CA LYS A 161 -7.83 -12.61 -32.84
C LYS A 161 -7.76 -14.10 -32.52
N GLN A 162 -8.11 -14.48 -31.29
CA GLN A 162 -8.17 -15.89 -30.88
C GLN A 162 -9.26 -16.64 -31.66
N ALA A 163 -10.42 -16.02 -31.90
CA ALA A 163 -11.51 -16.62 -32.68
C ALA A 163 -11.23 -16.75 -34.18
N LEU A 164 -10.18 -16.07 -34.69
CA LEU A 164 -9.71 -16.14 -36.07
C LEU A 164 -8.66 -17.24 -36.30
N THR A 165 -8.19 -17.90 -35.23
CA THR A 165 -7.20 -18.99 -35.25
C THR A 165 -7.90 -20.34 -35.19
#